data_AF-A0A453CM95-F1
#
_entry.id   AF-A0A453CM95-F1
#
_cell.length_a   1.000
_cell.length_b   1.000
_cell.length_c   1.000
_cell.angle_alpha   90.00
_cell.angle_beta   90.00
_cell.angle_gamma   90.00
#
_symmetry.space_group_name_H-M   'P 1'
#
loop_
_entity.id
_entity.type
_entity.pdbx_description
1 polymer ?
#
loop_
_entity_poly.entity_id
_entity_poly.type
_entity_poly.pdbx_seq_one_letter_code
_entity_poly.pdbx_strand_id
1 'polypeptide(L)'
;MLGTECCPNSLWQYYVWIYAFLPGFDKLYTVGLAAICWAIWLARNSATFERKWINTPFEVVFTSCAFLNYWAGLQKPAMMEVVKKGAEMLKENASQMLLLCGPSPLDEDERKDS
;
A
#
# COMPACT_ATOMS: atom_id res chain seq x y z
N MET A 1 18.29 6.31 0.82
CA MET A 1 17.63 5.82 2.04
C MET A 1 16.14 6.07 1.88
N LEU A 2 15.35 5.01 1.66
CA LEU A 2 13.90 5.10 1.85
C LEU A 2 13.72 5.43 3.33
N GLY A 3 13.02 6.52 3.69
CA GLY A 3 12.95 7.08 5.05
C GLY A 3 12.25 6.21 6.09
N THR A 4 12.65 4.94 6.22
CA THR A 4 12.14 3.91 7.13
C THR A 4 12.38 4.26 8.60
N GLU A 5 13.29 5.19 8.90
CA GLU A 5 13.53 5.70 10.25
C GLU A 5 12.52 6.78 10.69
N CYS A 6 11.62 7.19 9.78
CA CYS A 6 10.61 8.21 10.01
C CYS A 6 9.19 7.69 9.76
N CYS A 7 8.91 6.41 10.05
CA CYS A 7 7.55 5.89 10.02
C CYS A 7 6.67 6.78 10.94
N PRO A 8 5.71 7.53 10.38
CA PRO A 8 5.03 8.58 11.13
C PRO A 8 4.21 7.97 12.27
N ASN A 9 4.52 8.36 13.50
CA ASN A 9 3.81 7.88 14.70
C ASN A 9 2.58 8.73 15.06
N SER A 10 2.36 9.80 14.29
CA SER A 10 1.24 10.72 14.47
C SER A 10 0.74 11.21 13.13
N LEU A 11 -0.53 11.61 13.09
CA LEU A 11 -1.16 12.21 11.91
C LEU A 11 -0.35 13.39 11.38
N TRP A 12 0.17 14.23 12.27
CA TRP A 12 0.97 15.38 11.89
C TRP A 12 2.26 14.98 11.16
N GLN A 13 3.01 14.01 11.68
CA GLN A 13 4.21 13.51 11.01
C GLN A 13 3.88 12.92 9.64
N TYR A 14 2.73 12.24 9.50
CA TYR A 14 2.29 11.73 8.21
C TYR A 14 2.04 12.87 7.22
N TYR A 15 1.31 13.92 7.61
CA TYR A 15 1.03 15.06 6.74
C TYR A 15 2.30 15.80 6.32
N VAL A 16 3.24 16.02 7.24
CA VAL A 16 4.54 16.65 6.91
C VAL A 16 5.34 15.78 5.95
N TRP A 17 5.40 14.47 6.21
CA TRP A 17 6.11 13.52 5.36
C TRP A 17 5.52 13.48 3.95
N ILE A 18 4.21 13.24 3.82
CA ILE A 18 3.57 13.14 2.50
C ILE A 18 3.59 14.47 1.73
N TYR A 19 3.56 15.61 2.43
CA TYR A 19 3.73 16.91 1.79
C TYR A 19 5.10 17.08 1.13
N ALA A 20 6.16 16.56 1.76
CA ALA A 20 7.51 16.60 1.19
C ALA A 20 7.64 15.70 -0.05
N PHE A 21 6.96 14.56 -0.09
CA PHE A 21 7.06 13.59 -1.19
C PHE A 21 6.06 13.82 -2.34
N LEU A 22 4.86 14.34 -2.06
CA LEU A 22 3.79 14.55 -3.04
C LEU A 22 3.21 15.98 -2.96
N PRO A 23 4.01 17.03 -3.18
CA PRO A 23 3.52 18.41 -3.08
C PRO A 23 2.36 18.68 -4.06
N GLY A 24 1.30 19.33 -3.57
CA GLY A 24 0.13 19.72 -4.38
C GLY A 24 -1.05 18.74 -4.36
N PHE A 25 -0.95 17.63 -3.62
CA PHE A 25 -2.03 16.64 -3.47
C PHE A 25 -2.66 16.64 -2.06
N ASP A 26 -2.71 17.81 -1.42
CA ASP A 26 -3.25 18.04 -0.07
C ASP A 26 -4.60 17.36 0.18
N LYS A 27 -5.50 17.42 -0.81
CA LYS A 27 -6.84 16.82 -0.74
C LYS A 27 -6.84 15.29 -0.77
N LEU A 28 -5.77 14.68 -1.27
CA LEU A 28 -5.65 13.23 -1.41
C LEU A 28 -4.89 12.58 -0.24
N TYR A 29 -4.15 13.35 0.56
CA TYR A 29 -3.40 12.80 1.70
C TYR A 29 -4.32 12.07 2.68
N THR A 30 -5.45 12.68 3.03
CA THR A 30 -6.44 12.05 3.92
C THR A 30 -7.05 10.81 3.29
N VAL A 31 -7.28 10.82 1.97
CA VAL A 31 -7.84 9.67 1.24
C VAL A 31 -6.86 8.50 1.23
N GLY A 32 -5.58 8.77 0.97
CA GLY A 32 -4.51 7.78 1.03
C GLY A 32 -4.35 7.19 2.43
N LEU A 33 -4.32 8.04 3.46
CA LEU A 33 -4.25 7.60 4.85
C LEU A 33 -5.45 6.72 5.22
N ALA A 34 -6.66 7.16 4.87
CA ALA A 34 -7.87 6.41 5.14
C ALA A 34 -7.84 5.04 4.45
N ALA A 35 -7.33 4.95 3.22
CA ALA A 35 -7.26 3.69 2.48
C ALA A 35 -6.27 2.70 3.13
N ILE A 36 -5.14 3.20 3.65
CA ILE A 36 -4.16 2.39 4.40
C ILE A 36 -4.74 1.93 5.73
N CYS A 37 -5.30 2.84 6.52
CA CYS A 37 -5.93 2.52 7.79
C CYS A 37 -7.06 1.50 7.63
N TRP A 38 -7.89 1.66 6.59
CA TRP A 38 -8.98 0.73 6.32
C TRP A 38 -8.48 -0.65 5.89
N ALA A 39 -7.45 -0.72 5.05
CA ALA A 39 -6.82 -1.99 4.67
C ALA A 39 -6.24 -2.72 5.88
N ILE A 40 -5.53 -2.01 6.78
CA ILE A 40 -4.98 -2.58 8.01
C ILE A 40 -6.10 -3.09 8.93
N TRP A 41 -7.15 -2.29 9.11
CA TRP A 41 -8.30 -2.67 9.94
C TRP A 41 -8.98 -3.93 9.40
N LEU A 42 -9.24 -3.98 8.09
CA LEU A 42 -9.83 -5.14 7.43
C LEU A 42 -8.97 -6.39 7.63
N ALA A 43 -7.66 -6.27 7.40
CA ALA A 43 -6.74 -7.39 7.53
C ALA A 43 -6.64 -7.91 8.99
N ARG A 44 -6.64 -7.01 9.98
CA ARG A 44 -6.70 -7.39 11.41
C ARG A 44 -8.01 -8.08 11.80
N ASN A 45 -9.13 -7.62 11.23
CA ASN A 45 -10.42 -8.23 11.47
C ASN A 45 -10.53 -9.62 10.84
N SER A 46 -10.08 -9.79 9.60
CA SER A 46 -10.05 -11.11 8.96
C SER A 46 -9.16 -12.10 9.73
N ALA A 47 -8.04 -11.65 10.31
CA ALA A 47 -7.23 -12.50 11.19
C ALA A 47 -7.97 -12.88 12.49
N THR A 48 -8.73 -11.94 13.07
CA THR A 48 -9.43 -12.15 14.35
C THR A 48 -10.69 -13.02 14.18
N PHE A 49 -11.52 -12.73 13.18
CA PHE A 49 -12.84 -13.32 13.00
C PHE A 49 -12.83 -14.52 12.05
N GLU A 50 -12.05 -14.46 10.96
CA GLU A 50 -11.98 -15.51 9.95
C GLU A 50 -10.75 -16.41 10.11
N ARG A 51 -9.86 -16.11 11.06
CA ARG A 51 -8.55 -16.77 11.27
C ARG A 51 -7.67 -16.77 10.02
N LYS A 52 -7.87 -15.80 9.12
CA LYS A 52 -7.06 -15.58 7.92
C LYS A 52 -5.94 -14.60 8.24
N TRP A 53 -4.75 -15.14 8.47
CA TRP A 53 -3.56 -14.35 8.72
C TRP A 53 -3.06 -13.73 7.42
N ILE A 54 -2.52 -12.51 7.53
CA ILE A 54 -1.83 -11.84 6.43
C ILE A 54 -0.53 -12.61 6.19
N ASN A 55 -0.33 -13.12 4.97
CA ASN A 55 0.88 -13.88 4.64
C ASN A 55 2.01 -12.95 4.19
N THR A 56 1.66 -11.79 3.65
CA THR A 56 2.63 -10.83 3.14
C THR A 56 2.18 -9.38 3.37
N PRO A 57 3.09 -8.45 3.76
CA PRO A 57 2.73 -7.05 3.95
C PRO A 57 2.19 -6.38 2.69
N PHE A 58 2.50 -6.94 1.51
CA PHE A 58 1.98 -6.50 0.22
C PHE A 58 0.46 -6.66 0.09
N GLU A 59 -0.18 -7.59 0.81
CA GLU A 59 -1.64 -7.73 0.81
C GLU A 59 -2.31 -6.42 1.25
N VAL A 60 -1.81 -5.79 2.32
CA VAL A 60 -2.32 -4.50 2.80
C VAL A 60 -2.16 -3.42 1.73
N VAL A 61 -1.01 -3.38 1.04
CA VAL A 61 -0.75 -2.40 -0.03
C VAL A 61 -1.71 -2.59 -1.20
N PHE A 62 -1.93 -3.82 -1.65
CA PHE A 62 -2.87 -4.12 -2.74
C PHE A 62 -4.31 -3.80 -2.34
N THR A 63 -4.71 -4.12 -1.11
CA THR A 63 -6.02 -3.74 -0.57
C THR A 63 -6.18 -2.22 -0.51
N SER A 64 -5.16 -1.46 -0.10
CA SER A 64 -5.19 0.00 -0.15
C SER A 64 -5.35 0.52 -1.58
N CYS A 65 -4.66 -0.08 -2.57
CA CYS A 65 -4.84 0.28 -3.98
C CYS A 65 -6.27 0.02 -4.48
N ALA A 66 -6.90 -1.05 -4.01
CA ALA A 66 -8.30 -1.34 -4.32
C ALA A 66 -9.25 -0.29 -3.73
N PHE A 67 -9.01 0.14 -2.47
CA PHE A 67 -9.78 1.22 -1.86
C PHE A 67 -9.58 2.56 -2.57
N LEU A 68 -8.37 2.91 -2.96
CA LEU A 68 -8.10 4.13 -3.73
C LEU A 68 -8.86 4.13 -5.06
N ASN A 69 -8.86 3.02 -5.79
CA ASN A 69 -9.61 2.88 -7.04
C ASN A 69 -11.12 2.98 -6.81
N TYR A 70 -11.63 2.34 -5.76
CA TYR A 70 -13.04 2.39 -5.40
C TYR A 70 -13.48 3.81 -4.99
N TRP A 71 -12.68 4.49 -4.17
CA TRP A 71 -12.95 5.85 -3.70
C TRP A 71 -12.60 6.94 -4.71
N ALA A 72 -11.95 6.61 -5.82
CA ALA A 72 -11.72 7.56 -6.91
C ALA A 72 -13.04 8.12 -7.46
N GLY A 73 -14.11 7.30 -7.49
CA GLY A 73 -15.45 7.75 -7.89
C GLY A 73 -16.09 8.78 -6.95
N LEU A 74 -15.57 8.93 -5.72
CA LEU A 74 -16.01 9.95 -4.76
C LEU A 74 -15.29 11.29 -4.96
N GLN A 75 -14.25 11.33 -5.80
CA GLN A 75 -13.46 12.52 -6.05
C GLN A 75 -14.03 13.35 -7.20
N LYS A 76 -13.63 14.64 -7.26
CA LYS A 76 -13.91 15.49 -8.42
C LYS A 76 -13.31 14.87 -9.68
N PRO A 77 -13.90 15.04 -10.88
CA PRO A 77 -13.42 14.40 -12.10
C PRO A 77 -11.92 14.57 -12.38
N ALA A 78 -11.37 15.77 -12.14
CA ALA A 78 -9.95 16.03 -12.31
C ALA A 78 -9.03 15.24 -11.35
N MET A 79 -9.51 14.93 -10.14
CA MET A 79 -8.78 14.17 -9.13
C MET A 79 -9.03 12.67 -9.23
N MET A 80 -10.19 12.26 -9.74
CA MET A 80 -10.54 10.86 -9.95
C MET A 80 -9.49 10.15 -10.83
N GLU A 81 -9.13 10.76 -11.97
CA GLU A 81 -8.15 10.19 -12.89
C GLU A 81 -6.76 10.11 -12.26
N VAL A 82 -6.36 11.15 -11.52
CA VAL A 82 -5.10 11.19 -10.77
C VAL A 82 -5.03 10.06 -9.75
N VAL A 83 -6.09 9.85 -8.97
CA VAL A 83 -6.14 8.80 -7.94
C VAL A 83 -6.06 7.41 -8.57
N LYS A 84 -6.80 7.17 -9.65
CA LYS A 84 -6.74 5.88 -10.38
C LYS A 84 -5.34 5.60 -10.89
N LYS A 85 -4.76 6.56 -11.62
CA LYS A 85 -3.40 6.43 -12.15
C LYS A 85 -2.37 6.22 -11.03
N GLY A 86 -2.48 6.95 -9.92
CA GLY A 86 -1.62 6.78 -8.76
C GLY A 86 -1.76 5.40 -8.12
N ALA A 87 -2.98 4.87 -8.01
CA ALA A 87 -3.24 3.53 -7.48
C ALA A 87 -2.70 2.42 -8.39
N GLU A 88 -2.78 2.59 -9.72
CA GLU A 88 -2.17 1.68 -10.69
C GLU A 88 -0.65 1.67 -10.58
N MET A 89 -0.02 2.85 -10.56
CA MET A 89 1.43 2.96 -10.38
C MET A 89 1.91 2.33 -9.06
N LEU A 90 1.18 2.55 -7.97
CA LEU A 90 1.49 1.94 -6.68
C LEU A 90 1.39 0.42 -6.73
N LYS A 91 0.35 -0.11 -7.38
CA LYS A 91 0.14 -1.55 -7.58
C LYS A 91 1.25 -2.17 -8.42
N GLU A 92 1.68 -1.52 -9.49
CA GLU A 92 2.76 -1.99 -10.37
C GLU A 92 4.08 -2.05 -9.60
N ASN A 93 4.44 -0.97 -8.90
CA ASN A 93 5.66 -0.92 -8.10
C ASN A 93 5.65 -1.96 -6.97
N ALA A 94 4.52 -2.13 -6.28
CA ALA A 94 4.36 -3.14 -5.24
C ALA A 94 4.51 -4.56 -5.82
N SER A 95 3.98 -4.83 -7.01
CA SER A 95 4.13 -6.11 -7.71
C SER A 95 5.59 -6.39 -8.05
N GLN A 96 6.31 -5.39 -8.57
CA GLN A 96 7.74 -5.52 -8.87
C GLN A 96 8.56 -5.80 -7.61
N MET A 97 8.30 -5.07 -6.52
CA MET A 97 8.97 -5.30 -5.24
C MET A 97 8.66 -6.68 -4.66
N LEU A 98 7.41 -7.14 -4.76
CA LEU A 98 7.03 -8.48 -4.32
C LEU A 98 7.81 -9.56 -5.08
N LEU A 99 8.00 -9.40 -6.39
CA LEU A 99 8.83 -10.33 -7.20
C LEU A 99 10.29 -10.33 -6.76
N LEU A 100 10.86 -9.18 -6.42
CA LEU A 100 12.23 -9.07 -5.91
C LEU A 100 12.41 -9.68 -4.51
N CYS A 101 11.33 -9.75 -3.72
CA CYS A 101 11.32 -10.36 -2.39
C CYS A 101 10.99 -11.87 -2.40
N GLY A 102 10.71 -12.46 -3.57
CA GLY A 102 10.54 -13.91 -3.71
C GLY A 102 11.86 -14.67 -3.52
N PRO A 103 11.82 -16.00 -3.28
CA PRO A 103 13.03 -16.82 -3.19
C PRO A 103 13.86 -16.69 -4.48
N SER A 104 15.18 -16.72 -4.33
CA SER A 104 16.07 -16.68 -5.48
C SER A 104 15.93 -17.99 -6.28
N PRO A 105 16.07 -17.99 -7.61
CA PRO A 105 16.03 -19.23 -8.40
C PRO A 105 17.06 -20.29 -7.96
N LEU A 106 18.06 -19.90 -7.17
CA LEU A 106 19.09 -20.79 -6.62
C LEU A 106 18.58 -21.62 -5.44
N ASP A 107 17.55 -21.16 -4.72
CA ASP A 107 16.97 -21.86 -3.56
C ASP A 107 16.00 -23.00 -3.96
N GLU A 108 15.55 -23.03 -5.21
CA GLU A 108 14.69 -24.10 -5.73
C GLU A 108 15.48 -25.32 -6.24
N ASP A 109 16.74 -25.14 -6.64
CA ASP A 109 17.59 -26.22 -7.14
C ASP A 109 18.12 -27.08 -5.98
N GLU A 110 18.58 -26.46 -4.88
CA GLU A 110 19.02 -27.20 -3.68
C GLU A 110 17.90 -28.00 -2.98
N ARG A 111 16.63 -27.62 -3.17
CA ARG A 111 15.48 -28.35 -2.60
C ARG A 111 15.05 -29.55 -3.44
N LYS A 112 15.44 -29.62 -4.72
CA LYS A 112 15.15 -30.78 -5.57
C LYS A 112 16.18 -31.89 -5.46
N ASP A 113 17.35 -31.58 -4.89
CA ASP A 113 18.47 -32.50 -4.73
C ASP A 113 18.66 -33.04 -3.30
N SER A 114 17.74 -32.76 -2.38
CA SER A 114 17.73 -33.28 -1.00
C SER A 114 16.48 -34.07 -0.67
#